data_AF-A0A368KU07-F1
#
_entry.id   AF-A0A368KU07-F1
#
_cell.length_a   1.000
_cell.length_b   1.000
_cell.length_c   1.000
_cell.angle_alpha   90.00
_cell.angle_beta   90.00
_cell.angle_gamma   90.00
#
_symmetry.space_group_name_H-M   'P 1'
#
loop_
_entity.id
_entity.type
_entity.pdbx_description
1 polymer ?
#
loop_
_entity_poly.entity_id
_entity_poly.type
_entity_poly.pdbx_seq_one_letter_code
_entity_poly.pdbx_strand_id
1 'polypeptide(L)'
;MVDENGRKNEIMVGLKANNGLNEKTLWERRELLRSQPNVHFIEPEQFCALAVSCRKISRADEGAAGLKGLHSEVEDQFYYVEEERLDQYREGAFCPNASLEFV
;
A
#
# COMPACT_ATOMS: atom_id res chain seq x y z
N MET A 1 28.80 -10.28 6.70
CA MET A 1 29.14 -10.05 8.12
C MET A 1 27.99 -10.57 8.95
N VAL A 2 28.27 -11.48 9.88
CA VAL A 2 27.31 -12.06 10.84
C VAL A 2 27.84 -11.69 12.23
N ASP A 3 27.00 -11.13 13.08
CA ASP A 3 27.37 -10.86 14.48
C ASP A 3 27.47 -12.17 15.28
N GLU A 4 28.26 -12.13 16.35
CA GLU A 4 28.73 -13.23 17.22
C GLU A 4 27.62 -14.14 17.81
N ASN A 5 26.35 -13.82 17.59
CA ASN A 5 25.17 -14.57 18.05
C ASN A 5 24.41 -15.32 16.93
N GLY A 6 24.97 -15.45 15.73
CA GLY A 6 24.46 -16.38 14.69
C GLY A 6 23.07 -16.05 14.13
N ARG A 7 22.52 -14.86 14.38
CA ARG A 7 21.24 -14.45 13.79
C ARG A 7 21.47 -13.93 12.37
N LYS A 8 20.88 -14.64 11.40
CA LYS A 8 20.77 -14.16 10.03
C LYS A 8 19.93 -12.87 10.05
N ASN A 9 20.40 -11.81 9.39
CA ASN A 9 19.59 -10.64 9.07
C ASN A 9 18.47 -11.08 8.13
N GLU A 10 17.35 -11.53 8.70
CA GLU A 10 16.10 -11.64 7.97
C GLU A 10 15.63 -10.21 7.69
N ILE A 11 15.75 -9.80 6.43
CA ILE A 11 15.11 -8.60 5.91
C ILE A 11 13.60 -8.84 6.00
N MET A 12 13.01 -8.50 7.13
CA MET A 12 11.57 -8.59 7.35
C MET A 12 10.89 -7.44 6.60
N VAL A 13 10.62 -7.64 5.31
CA VAL A 13 9.61 -6.87 4.59
C VAL A 13 8.25 -7.48 4.93
N GLY A 14 7.43 -6.69 5.63
CA GLY A 14 6.07 -7.05 6.03
C GLY A 14 5.88 -6.94 7.55
N LEU A 15 4.75 -6.36 7.95
CA LEU A 15 4.29 -6.11 9.32
C LEU A 15 4.15 -7.37 10.23
N LYS A 16 4.81 -8.48 9.92
CA LYS A 16 4.73 -9.75 10.65
C LYS A 16 5.56 -9.82 11.94
N ALA A 17 6.12 -8.71 12.41
CA ALA A 17 6.94 -8.69 13.63
C ALA A 17 6.21 -8.21 14.90
N ASN A 18 4.95 -7.76 14.84
CA ASN A 18 4.42 -6.94 15.93
C ASN A 18 3.19 -7.50 16.66
N ASN A 19 3.47 -8.29 17.71
CA ASN A 19 2.59 -8.39 18.89
C ASN A 19 2.41 -7.03 19.61
N GLY A 20 3.13 -5.96 19.20
CA GLY A 20 3.04 -4.60 19.74
C GLY A 20 2.24 -3.59 18.90
N LEU A 21 1.59 -4.02 17.81
CA LEU A 21 0.77 -3.13 16.97
C LEU A 21 -0.70 -3.06 17.40
N ASN A 22 -1.14 -3.87 18.37
CA ASN A 22 -2.55 -3.95 18.76
C ASN A 22 -3.09 -2.65 19.39
N GLU A 23 -2.19 -1.80 19.90
CA GLU A 23 -2.51 -0.49 20.51
C GLU A 23 -2.36 0.70 19.54
N LYS A 24 -1.83 0.47 18.32
CA LYS A 24 -1.65 1.55 17.35
C LYS A 24 -2.93 1.84 16.60
N THR A 25 -3.29 3.13 16.55
CA THR A 25 -4.44 3.61 15.79
C THR A 25 -4.27 3.38 14.29
N LEU A 26 -5.38 3.34 13.55
CA LEU A 26 -5.37 3.22 12.07
C LEU A 26 -4.44 4.26 11.42
N TRP A 27 -4.45 5.48 11.93
CA TRP A 27 -3.59 6.57 11.49
C TRP A 27 -2.10 6.24 11.68
N GLU A 28 -1.69 5.73 12.84
CA GLU A 28 -0.27 5.41 13.11
C GLU A 28 0.25 4.30 12.19
N ARG A 29 -0.59 3.31 11.87
CA ARG A 29 -0.24 2.25 10.92
C ARG A 29 -0.04 2.80 9.51
N ARG A 30 -0.89 3.74 9.10
CA ARG A 30 -0.76 4.43 7.80
C ARG A 30 0.50 5.29 7.74
N GLU A 31 0.81 6.04 8.80
CA GLU A 31 2.04 6.85 8.89
C GLU A 31 3.31 5.99 8.81
N LEU A 32 3.34 4.85 9.51
CA LEU A 32 4.45 3.91 9.43
C LEU A 32 4.65 3.38 8.01
N LEU A 33 3.57 3.09 7.29
CA LEU A 33 3.62 2.67 5.89
C LEU A 33 4.11 3.82 5.00
N ARG A 34 3.60 5.05 5.19
CA ARG A 34 4.04 6.25 4.44
C ARG A 34 5.52 6.57 4.63
N SER A 35 6.08 6.22 5.78
CA SER A 35 7.51 6.43 6.06
C SER A 35 8.43 5.48 5.30
N GLN A 36 7.90 4.43 4.64
CA GLN A 36 8.71 3.50 3.87
C GLN A 36 8.98 4.05 2.46
N PRO A 37 10.23 3.98 1.98
CA PRO A 37 10.62 4.62 0.71
C PRO A 37 10.03 3.94 -0.53
N ASN A 38 9.59 2.69 -0.41
CA ASN A 38 8.99 1.88 -1.47
C ASN A 38 7.45 1.85 -1.41
N VAL A 39 6.85 2.69 -0.57
CA VAL A 39 5.41 2.75 -0.38
C VAL A 39 4.83 4.05 -0.96
N HIS A 40 3.81 3.89 -1.80
CA HIS A 40 3.11 4.98 -2.45
C HIS A 40 1.62 4.92 -2.11
N PHE A 41 1.08 6.03 -1.60
CA PHE A 41 -0.37 6.19 -1.47
C PHE A 41 -0.89 6.84 -2.74
N ILE A 42 -1.84 6.18 -3.38
CA ILE A 42 -2.35 6.55 -4.70
C ILE A 42 -3.87 6.75 -4.66
N GLU A 43 -4.38 7.48 -5.63
CA GLU A 43 -5.82 7.67 -5.77
C GLU A 43 -6.52 6.41 -6.34
N PRO A 44 -7.84 6.26 -6.11
CA PRO A 44 -8.61 5.12 -6.62
C PRO A 44 -8.47 4.85 -8.12
N GLU A 45 -8.42 5.89 -8.94
CA GLU A 45 -8.23 5.77 -10.39
C GLU A 45 -6.89 5.12 -10.74
N GLN A 46 -5.81 5.59 -10.11
CA GLN A 46 -4.46 5.04 -10.30
C GLN A 46 -4.39 3.60 -9.79
N PHE A 47 -5.07 3.30 -8.69
CA PHE A 47 -5.14 1.95 -8.14
C PHE A 47 -5.83 0.99 -9.12
N CYS A 48 -6.97 1.40 -9.68
CA CYS A 48 -7.66 0.65 -10.70
C CYS A 48 -6.78 0.45 -11.95
N ALA A 49 -6.10 1.50 -12.42
CA ALA A 49 -5.21 1.44 -13.58
C ALA A 49 -4.03 0.46 -13.36
N LEU A 50 -3.46 0.43 -12.14
CA LEU A 50 -2.40 -0.51 -11.77
C LEU A 50 -2.93 -1.94 -11.62
N ALA A 51 -4.12 -2.12 -11.06
CA ALA A 51 -4.75 -3.43 -10.87
C ALA A 51 -5.08 -4.13 -12.20
N VAL A 52 -5.45 -3.37 -13.23
CA VAL A 52 -5.71 -3.89 -14.58
C VAL A 52 -4.48 -3.88 -15.49
N SER A 53 -3.35 -3.37 -15.00
CA SER A 53 -2.10 -3.39 -15.75
C SER A 53 -1.60 -4.82 -15.89
N CYS A 54 -1.11 -5.20 -17.07
CA CYS A 54 -0.48 -6.52 -17.30
C CYS A 54 0.90 -6.68 -16.62
N ARG A 55 1.24 -5.81 -15.66
CA ARG A 55 2.47 -5.93 -14.85
C ARG A 55 2.32 -7.11 -13.88
N LYS A 56 3.45 -7.66 -13.41
CA LYS A 56 3.46 -8.65 -12.32
C LYS A 56 3.11 -7.95 -11.00
N ILE A 57 1.80 -7.77 -10.80
CA ILE A 57 1.22 -7.13 -9.63
C ILE A 57 0.60 -8.23 -8.76
N SER A 58 0.98 -8.25 -7.48
CA SER A 58 0.42 -9.15 -6.47
C SER A 58 -0.41 -8.35 -5.46
N ARG A 59 -1.44 -8.98 -4.86
CA ARG A 59 -2.24 -8.32 -3.80
C ARG A 59 -1.43 -8.18 -2.52
N ALA A 60 -1.52 -7.01 -1.89
CA ALA A 60 -0.83 -6.66 -0.66
C ALA A 60 -1.75 -5.85 0.27
N ASP A 61 -3.00 -6.28 0.44
CA ASP A 61 -4.00 -5.55 1.22
C ASP A 61 -3.64 -5.48 2.71
N GLU A 62 -3.70 -4.29 3.30
CA GLU A 62 -3.43 -4.04 4.72
C GLU A 62 -4.75 -3.69 5.44
N GLY A 63 -5.61 -4.70 5.64
CA GLY A 63 -6.93 -4.53 6.26
C GLY A 63 -6.87 -3.96 7.68
N ALA A 64 -5.78 -4.21 8.41
CA ALA A 64 -5.54 -3.62 9.73
C ALA A 64 -5.34 -2.10 9.69
N ALA A 65 -5.09 -1.51 8.52
CA ALA A 65 -4.98 -0.07 8.29
C ALA A 65 -6.13 0.48 7.42
N GLY A 66 -7.10 -0.36 7.03
CA GLY A 66 -8.18 0.00 6.10
C GLY A 66 -7.68 0.35 4.70
N LEU A 67 -6.65 -0.34 4.21
CA LEU A 67 -6.03 -0.09 2.92
C LEU A 67 -6.15 -1.31 1.99
N LYS A 68 -6.50 -1.06 0.71
CA LYS A 68 -6.22 -2.01 -0.38
C LYS A 68 -4.83 -1.75 -0.92
N GLY A 69 -4.12 -2.83 -1.26
CA GLY A 69 -2.70 -2.76 -1.61
C GLY A 69 -2.35 -3.60 -2.83
N LEU A 70 -1.45 -3.07 -3.65
CA LEU A 70 -0.86 -3.74 -4.80
C LEU A 70 0.66 -3.69 -4.65
N HIS A 71 1.33 -4.81 -4.92
CA HIS A 71 2.79 -4.90 -4.93
C HIS A 71 3.26 -5.18 -6.35
N SER A 72 4.06 -4.26 -6.91
CA SER A 72 4.76 -4.47 -8.18
C SER A 72 6.04 -5.25 -7.93
N GLU A 73 6.06 -6.53 -8.29
CA GLU A 73 7.25 -7.39 -8.13
C GLU A 73 8.40 -6.98 -9.07
N VAL A 74 8.09 -6.19 -10.10
CA VAL A 74 9.09 -5.70 -11.07
C VAL A 74 9.86 -4.51 -10.50
N GLU A 75 9.16 -3.61 -9.82
CA GLU A 75 9.70 -2.35 -9.30
C GLU A 75 10.01 -2.42 -7.80
N ASP A 76 9.61 -3.51 -7.14
CA ASP A 76 9.65 -3.70 -5.68
C ASP A 76 8.95 -2.56 -4.93
N GLN A 77 7.79 -2.13 -5.47
CA GLN A 77 7.01 -1.00 -4.96
C GLN A 77 5.63 -1.44 -4.49
N PHE A 78 5.19 -0.84 -3.39
CA PHE A 78 3.87 -1.04 -2.80
C PHE A 78 3.00 0.17 -3.04
N TYR A 79 1.80 -0.05 -3.55
CA TYR A 79 0.81 0.98 -3.82
C TYR A 79 -0.43 0.73 -2.97
N TYR A 80 -0.80 1.70 -2.13
CA TYR A 80 -1.97 1.60 -1.26
C TYR A 80 -3.02 2.65 -1.62
N VAL A 81 -4.28 2.24 -1.49
CA VAL A 81 -5.45 3.13 -1.54
C VAL A 81 -6.31 2.87 -0.31
N GLU A 82 -6.94 3.91 0.21
CA GLU A 82 -7.88 3.80 1.32
C GLU A 82 -9.17 3.11 0.87
N GLU A 83 -9.64 2.10 1.62
CA GLU A 83 -10.87 1.36 1.28
C GLU A 83 -12.08 2.28 1.14
N GLU A 84 -12.23 3.24 2.05
CA GLU A 84 -13.33 4.21 2.03
C GLU A 84 -13.33 5.03 0.73
N ARG A 85 -12.15 5.49 0.26
CA ARG A 85 -12.05 6.26 -0.99
C ARG A 85 -12.31 5.41 -2.22
N LEU A 86 -11.87 4.15 -2.20
CA LEU A 86 -12.14 3.20 -3.28
C LEU A 86 -13.64 2.85 -3.35
N ASP A 87 -14.31 2.71 -2.21
CA ASP A 87 -15.75 2.45 -2.13
C ASP A 87 -16.55 3.65 -2.68
N GLN A 88 -16.22 4.87 -2.24
CA GLN A 88 -16.83 6.10 -2.77
C GLN A 88 -16.62 6.27 -4.29
N TYR A 89 -15.44 5.90 -4.80
CA TYR A 89 -15.17 5.92 -6.23
C TYR A 89 -16.04 4.91 -6.99
N ARG A 90 -16.21 3.70 -6.44
CA ARG A 90 -17.07 2.66 -7.03
C ARG A 90 -18.55 3.05 -7.02
N GLU A 91 -19.01 3.74 -5.98
CA GLU A 91 -20.39 4.23 -5.88
C GLU A 91 -20.66 5.43 -6.81
N GLY A 92 -19.64 5.93 -7.54
CA GLY A 92 -19.77 7.08 -8.43
C GLY A 92 -19.97 8.41 -7.68
N ALA A 93 -19.76 8.42 -6.36
CA ALA A 93 -19.82 9.63 -5.53
C ALA A 93 -18.62 10.56 -5.78
N PHE A 94 -17.56 10.02 -6.41
CA PHE A 94 -16.38 10.77 -6.82
C PHE A 94 -16.47 11.13 -8.30
N CYS A 95 -16.97 12.32 -8.63
CA CYS A 95 -16.70 12.96 -9.92
C CYS A 95 -15.27 13.51 -9.87
N PRO A 96 -14.26 12.89 -10.51
CA PRO A 96 -13.06 13.65 -10.82
C PRO A 96 -13.50 14.85 -11.65
N ASN A 97 -13.05 16.06 -11.30
CA ASN A 97 -13.15 17.17 -12.23
C ASN A 97 -12.57 16.69 -13.56
N ALA A 98 -13.43 16.62 -14.57
CA ALA A 98 -13.09 16.24 -15.93
C ALA A 98 -12.24 17.35 -16.57
N SER A 99 -11.03 17.51 -16.06
CA SER A 99 -10.01 18.43 -16.58
C SER A 99 -8.68 17.68 -16.71
N LEU A 100 -8.73 16.46 -17.24
CA LEU A 100 -7.64 15.96 -18.07
C LEU A 100 -7.93 16.42 -19.50
N GLU A 101 -7.59 17.67 -19.80
CA GLU A 101 -7.31 18.06 -21.18
C GLU A 101 -6.02 17.34 -21.60
N PHE A 102 -6.14 16.41 -22.56
CA PHE A 102 -4.98 15.96 -23.31
C PHE A 102 -4.52 17.12 -24.20
N VAL A 103 -3.37 17.73 -23.86
CA VAL A 103 -2.61 18.65 -24.73
C VAL A 103 -1.23 18.06 -24.97
#